data_AF-A0A3M7N7W9-F1
#
_entry.id   AF-A0A3M7N7W9-F1
#
_cell.length_a   1.000
_cell.length_b   1.000
_cell.length_c   1.000
_cell.angle_alpha   90.00
_cell.angle_beta   90.00
_cell.angle_gamma   90.00
#
_symmetry.space_group_name_H-M   'P 1'
#
loop_
_entity.id
_entity.type
_entity.pdbx_description
1 polymer ?
#
loop_
_entity_poly.entity_id
_entity_poly.type
_entity_poly.pdbx_seq_one_letter_code
_entity_poly.pdbx_strand_id
1 'polypeptide(L)'
;MAAKVPSVTLLRAFLGPPTKRIDKLHRKQKANNRIERQESEKRALTIIPLSFAASEPATSSSSSSPTNSTTAALPYFIHRTKSRNIPVYETAKAGGSKHITTLRKCVGDLDVLKTHILEALKLEPSFVDPRGQKKQNVVINRLTNQLIIRGWRGAEVKEWCRLAGF
;
A
#
# COMPACT_ATOMS: atom_id res chain seq x y z
N MET A 1 -3.38 -60.13 57.13
CA MET A 1 -2.41 -59.58 56.15
C MET A 1 -3.07 -58.41 55.44
N ALA A 2 -2.71 -57.18 55.81
CA ALA A 2 -3.34 -55.95 55.31
C ALA A 2 -2.58 -55.44 54.07
N ALA A 3 -3.23 -55.42 52.91
CA ALA A 3 -2.68 -54.85 51.68
C ALA A 3 -3.01 -53.35 51.62
N LYS A 4 -1.96 -52.52 51.61
CA LYS A 4 -2.00 -51.06 51.65
C LYS A 4 -2.17 -50.52 50.23
N VAL A 5 -3.22 -49.74 50.01
CA VAL A 5 -3.52 -49.05 48.74
C VAL A 5 -2.56 -47.85 48.58
N PRO A 6 -1.81 -47.71 47.48
CA PRO A 6 -1.07 -46.47 47.21
C PRO A 6 -1.97 -45.47 46.48
N SER A 7 -2.36 -44.42 47.21
CA SER A 7 -2.81 -43.14 46.66
C SER A 7 -1.60 -42.44 46.05
N VAL A 8 -1.62 -42.15 44.74
CA VAL A 8 -0.63 -41.31 44.08
C VAL A 8 -1.34 -40.17 43.34
N THR A 9 -1.37 -39.06 44.06
CA THR A 9 -1.52 -37.66 43.69
C THR A 9 -1.45 -37.32 42.20
N LEU A 10 -2.53 -36.66 41.77
CA LEU A 10 -2.76 -36.01 40.48
C LEU A 10 -1.75 -34.85 40.27
N LEU A 11 -0.66 -35.09 39.55
CA LEU A 11 0.25 -34.04 39.07
C LEU A 11 -0.38 -33.34 37.87
N ARG A 12 -1.19 -32.32 38.14
CA ARG A 12 -1.66 -31.37 37.13
C ARG A 12 -0.48 -30.46 36.76
N ALA A 13 0.17 -30.75 35.63
CA ALA A 13 1.23 -29.91 35.09
C ALA A 13 0.71 -28.49 34.83
N PHE A 14 1.24 -27.53 35.58
CA PHE A 14 1.07 -26.10 35.37
C PHE A 14 1.91 -25.70 34.14
N LEU A 15 1.33 -25.78 32.94
CA LEU A 15 1.87 -25.12 31.76
C LEU A 15 1.54 -23.62 31.87
N GLY A 16 2.53 -22.82 32.27
CA GLY A 16 2.43 -21.36 32.33
C GLY A 16 2.08 -20.72 30.98
N PRO A 17 1.66 -19.45 30.98
CA PRO A 17 1.08 -18.81 29.79
C PRO A 17 2.11 -18.67 28.65
N PRO A 18 1.75 -18.99 27.39
CA PRO A 18 2.67 -18.97 26.25
C PRO A 18 2.86 -17.54 25.70
N THR A 19 3.51 -16.64 26.44
CA THR A 19 3.62 -15.22 26.02
C THR A 19 4.81 -14.93 25.09
N LYS A 20 5.95 -15.60 25.28
CA LYS A 20 7.22 -15.23 24.60
C LYS A 20 7.28 -15.54 23.10
N ARG A 21 6.48 -16.49 22.58
CA ARG A 21 6.45 -16.82 21.13
C ARG A 21 5.57 -15.86 20.34
N ILE A 22 4.44 -15.44 20.93
CA ILE A 22 3.47 -14.54 20.31
C ILE A 22 4.10 -13.14 20.16
N ASP A 23 4.82 -12.64 21.17
CA ASP A 23 5.50 -11.34 21.10
C ASP A 23 6.59 -11.28 20.02
N LYS A 24 7.35 -12.38 19.83
CA LYS A 24 8.34 -12.47 18.74
C LYS A 24 7.69 -12.41 17.37
N LEU A 25 6.52 -13.03 17.19
CA LEU A 25 5.75 -12.97 15.96
C LEU A 25 5.23 -11.55 15.69
N HIS A 26 4.66 -10.89 16.71
CA HIS A 26 4.22 -9.49 16.59
C HIS A 26 5.38 -8.54 16.26
N ARG A 27 6.55 -8.72 16.88
CA ARG A 27 7.74 -7.91 16.62
C ARG A 27 8.26 -8.10 15.19
N LYS A 28 8.32 -9.35 14.71
CA LYS A 28 8.73 -9.67 13.34
C LYS A 28 7.75 -9.07 12.32
N GLN A 29 6.45 -9.16 12.57
CA GLN A 29 5.42 -8.57 11.71
C GLN A 29 5.55 -7.04 11.63
N LYS A 30 5.72 -6.36 12.77
CA LYS A 30 5.96 -4.90 12.79
C LYS A 30 7.22 -4.50 12.02
N ALA A 31 8.30 -5.27 12.15
CA ALA A 31 9.53 -5.03 11.41
C ALA A 31 9.34 -5.19 9.90
N ASN A 32 8.67 -6.27 9.47
CA ASN A 32 8.35 -6.48 8.05
C ASN A 32 7.51 -5.32 7.48
N ASN A 33 6.50 -4.85 8.21
CA ASN A 33 5.68 -3.71 7.77
C ASN A 33 6.51 -2.43 7.63
N ARG A 34 7.48 -2.22 8.52
CA ARG A 34 8.41 -1.08 8.42
C ARG A 34 9.31 -1.19 7.19
N ILE A 35 9.84 -2.39 6.91
CA ILE A 35 10.67 -2.65 5.74
C ILE A 35 9.87 -2.42 4.45
N GLU A 36 8.66 -2.98 4.35
CA GLU A 36 7.82 -2.84 3.15
C GLU A 36 7.47 -1.36 2.87
N ARG A 37 7.22 -0.58 3.92
CA ARG A 37 6.99 0.87 3.79
C ARG A 37 8.25 1.62 3.34
N GLN A 38 9.42 1.30 3.88
CA GLN A 38 10.68 1.90 3.43
C GLN A 38 11.01 1.50 1.99
N GLU A 39 10.68 0.28 1.58
CA GLU A 39 10.84 -0.16 0.19
C GLU A 39 9.93 0.61 -0.75
N SER A 40 8.68 0.90 -0.36
CA SER A 40 7.79 1.69 -1.21
C SER A 40 8.28 3.12 -1.39
N GLU A 41 8.84 3.73 -0.33
CA GLU A 41 9.50 5.03 -0.42
C GLU A 41 10.70 4.98 -1.37
N LYS A 42 11.56 3.95 -1.28
CA LYS A 42 12.68 3.76 -2.22
C LYS A 42 12.22 3.56 -3.66
N ARG A 43 11.15 2.79 -3.88
CA ARG A 43 10.56 2.58 -5.21
C ARG A 43 9.99 3.87 -5.77
N ALA A 44 9.35 4.69 -4.95
CA ALA A 44 8.81 5.98 -5.36
C ALA A 44 9.90 6.91 -5.92
N LEU A 45 11.10 6.90 -5.33
CA LEU A 45 12.25 7.65 -5.84
C LEU A 45 12.72 7.19 -7.23
N THR A 46 12.38 5.95 -7.60
CA THR A 46 12.75 5.34 -8.90
C THR A 46 11.59 5.41 -9.90
N ILE A 47 10.43 5.98 -9.52
CA ILE A 47 9.34 6.20 -10.46
C ILE A 47 9.78 7.29 -11.43
N ILE A 48 10.25 6.85 -12.59
CA ILE A 48 10.51 7.70 -13.73
C ILE A 48 9.18 7.84 -14.46
N PRO A 49 8.61 9.04 -14.60
CA PRO A 49 7.51 9.23 -15.54
C PRO A 49 8.09 9.07 -16.95
N LEU A 50 7.38 8.31 -17.80
CA LEU A 50 7.80 7.95 -19.17
C LEU A 50 8.07 9.17 -20.10
N SER A 51 7.87 10.39 -19.61
CA SER A 51 8.05 11.65 -20.35
C SER A 51 9.22 12.53 -19.91
N PHE A 52 10.04 12.13 -18.91
CA PHE A 52 11.06 13.03 -18.35
C PHE A 52 12.49 12.44 -18.29
N ALA A 53 12.80 11.49 -19.17
CA ALA A 53 14.15 10.97 -19.33
C ALA A 53 15.00 11.87 -20.26
N ALA A 54 15.18 13.15 -19.91
CA ALA A 54 16.29 14.00 -20.38
C ALA A 54 16.22 15.41 -19.77
N SER A 55 16.77 15.60 -18.56
CA SER A 55 17.47 16.85 -18.25
C SER A 55 18.40 16.65 -17.05
N GLU A 56 19.69 16.80 -17.30
CA GLU A 56 20.78 16.88 -16.33
C GLU A 56 20.59 18.03 -15.32
N PRO A 57 21.28 18.00 -14.16
CA PRO A 57 20.99 18.90 -13.04
C PRO A 57 21.56 20.30 -13.29
N ALA A 58 20.68 21.27 -13.55
CA ALA A 58 21.01 22.68 -13.50
C ALA A 58 20.45 23.32 -12.21
N THR A 59 21.35 23.98 -11.51
CA THR A 59 21.18 24.67 -10.23
C THR A 59 20.17 25.82 -10.30
N SER A 60 19.52 26.05 -9.15
CA SER A 60 19.02 27.33 -8.62
C SER A 60 17.72 27.98 -9.15
N SER A 61 16.91 28.33 -8.14
CA SER A 61 16.09 29.54 -7.96
C SER A 61 14.59 29.48 -8.25
N SER A 62 13.90 30.13 -7.33
CA SER A 62 12.48 30.19 -7.02
C SER A 62 11.63 31.00 -7.99
N SER A 63 10.50 30.45 -8.46
CA SER A 63 9.27 31.19 -8.74
C SER A 63 8.11 30.21 -8.93
N SER A 64 7.18 30.14 -7.98
CA SER A 64 5.97 29.32 -8.10
C SER A 64 4.83 30.16 -8.67
N SER A 65 4.86 30.38 -9.98
CA SER A 65 3.68 30.79 -10.75
C SER A 65 2.85 29.53 -11.00
N PRO A 66 1.53 29.49 -10.74
CA PRO A 66 0.71 28.38 -11.18
C PRO A 66 0.53 28.49 -12.70
N THR A 67 1.45 27.91 -13.46
CA THR A 67 1.22 27.65 -14.87
C THR A 67 0.08 26.64 -14.94
N ASN A 68 -1.09 27.12 -15.34
CA ASN A 68 -2.13 26.29 -15.91
C ASN A 68 -1.53 25.70 -17.19
N SER A 69 -0.75 24.62 -17.06
CA SER A 69 -0.40 23.76 -18.18
C SER A 69 -1.72 23.23 -18.71
N THR A 70 -2.05 23.62 -19.94
CA THR A 70 -3.14 23.06 -20.73
C THR A 70 -2.93 21.57 -20.80
N THR A 71 -3.49 20.87 -19.83
CA THR A 71 -3.43 19.44 -19.66
C THR A 71 -4.17 18.91 -20.87
N ALA A 72 -3.49 18.24 -21.81
CA ALA A 72 -4.16 17.44 -22.81
C ALA A 72 -5.23 16.64 -22.07
N ALA A 73 -6.51 16.86 -22.39
CA ALA A 73 -7.60 16.48 -21.52
C ALA A 73 -7.59 14.96 -21.32
N LEU A 74 -6.92 14.50 -20.26
CA LEU A 74 -6.94 13.09 -19.89
C LEU A 74 -8.40 12.73 -19.61
N PRO A 75 -8.84 11.52 -19.98
CA PRO A 75 -10.22 11.10 -19.76
C PRO A 75 -10.59 10.98 -18.28
N TYR A 76 -9.62 11.18 -17.37
CA TYR A 76 -9.79 11.16 -15.94
C TYR A 76 -9.01 12.31 -15.27
N PHE A 77 -9.43 12.66 -14.06
CA PHE A 77 -8.78 13.67 -13.23
C PHE A 77 -8.83 13.29 -11.75
N ILE A 78 -7.81 13.69 -10.99
CA ILE A 78 -7.70 13.45 -9.55
C ILE A 78 -7.74 14.80 -8.83
N HIS A 79 -8.76 15.03 -8.00
CA HIS A 79 -8.86 16.30 -7.29
C HIS A 79 -7.99 16.32 -6.03
N ARG A 80 -7.25 17.40 -5.82
CA ARG A 80 -6.56 17.64 -4.55
C ARG A 80 -7.54 17.83 -3.40
N THR A 81 -7.09 17.55 -2.18
CA THR A 81 -7.84 17.81 -0.95
C THR A 81 -7.96 19.32 -0.67
N LYS A 82 -8.77 19.72 0.31
CA LYS A 82 -8.91 21.14 0.70
C LYS A 82 -7.56 21.78 1.06
N SER A 83 -6.68 21.00 1.69
CA SER A 83 -5.30 21.39 2.02
C SER A 83 -4.33 21.30 0.83
N ARG A 84 -4.83 21.14 -0.40
CA ARG A 84 -4.04 20.95 -1.62
C ARG A 84 -3.08 19.75 -1.57
N ASN A 85 -3.41 18.69 -0.84
CA ASN A 85 -2.64 17.44 -0.85
C ASN A 85 -3.26 16.40 -1.78
N ILE A 86 -2.43 15.51 -2.36
CA ILE A 86 -2.87 14.36 -3.14
C ILE A 86 -3.70 13.40 -2.25
N PRO A 87 -4.91 12.96 -2.67
CA PRO A 87 -5.84 12.18 -1.86
C PRO A 87 -5.49 10.67 -1.82
N VAL A 88 -4.25 10.34 -1.43
CA VAL A 88 -3.76 8.96 -1.25
C VAL A 88 -3.74 8.62 0.23
N TYR A 89 -4.36 7.49 0.59
CA TYR A 89 -4.46 7.01 1.96
C TYR A 89 -3.99 5.56 2.05
N GLU A 90 -3.26 5.22 3.10
CA GLU A 90 -2.82 3.86 3.36
C GLU A 90 -3.58 3.30 4.56
N THR A 91 -4.07 2.06 4.45
CA THR A 91 -4.78 1.37 5.51
C THR A 91 -4.31 -0.07 5.62
N ALA A 92 -4.30 -0.59 6.84
CA ALA A 92 -4.01 -1.98 7.11
C ALA A 92 -5.26 -2.65 7.71
N LYS A 93 -5.66 -3.80 7.15
CA LYS A 93 -6.78 -4.64 7.60
C LYS A 93 -6.27 -5.98 8.10
N ALA A 94 -7.16 -6.80 8.65
CA ALA A 94 -6.87 -8.16 9.14
C ALA A 94 -5.66 -8.20 10.10
N GLY A 95 -5.71 -7.40 11.18
CA GLY A 95 -4.63 -7.35 12.17
C GLY A 95 -3.30 -6.82 11.63
N GLY A 96 -3.33 -6.02 10.55
CA GLY A 96 -2.13 -5.40 10.00
C GLY A 96 -1.36 -6.27 9.00
N SER A 97 -1.98 -7.30 8.43
CA SER A 97 -1.39 -8.11 7.35
C SER A 97 -1.91 -7.72 5.96
N LYS A 98 -3.15 -7.21 5.85
CA LYS A 98 -3.74 -6.81 4.57
C LYS A 98 -3.57 -5.32 4.35
N HIS A 99 -2.53 -4.94 3.61
CA HIS A 99 -2.24 -3.56 3.29
C HIS A 99 -2.94 -3.10 2.02
N ILE A 100 -3.50 -1.90 2.07
CA ILE A 100 -4.32 -1.32 1.02
C ILE A 100 -4.00 0.17 0.91
N THR A 101 -3.65 0.60 -0.28
CA THR A 101 -3.51 2.00 -0.65
C THR A 101 -4.79 2.41 -1.40
N THR A 102 -5.46 3.45 -0.95
CA THR A 102 -6.70 3.96 -1.56
C THR A 102 -6.46 5.35 -2.13
N LEU A 103 -6.71 5.49 -3.42
CA LEU A 103 -6.71 6.77 -4.13
C LEU A 103 -8.16 7.26 -4.24
N ARG A 104 -8.44 8.45 -3.71
CA ARG A 104 -9.80 9.02 -3.65
C ARG A 104 -9.94 10.22 -4.59
N LYS A 105 -11.19 10.70 -4.73
CA LYS A 105 -11.53 11.89 -5.52
C LYS A 105 -11.11 11.78 -6.99
N CYS A 106 -11.24 10.58 -7.55
CA CYS A 106 -11.04 10.32 -8.97
C CYS A 106 -12.35 10.64 -9.72
N VAL A 107 -12.23 11.27 -10.87
CA VAL A 107 -13.36 11.65 -11.74
C VAL A 107 -13.01 11.23 -13.16
N GLY A 108 -14.02 10.89 -13.98
CA GLY A 108 -13.85 10.45 -15.36
C GLY A 108 -13.66 8.94 -15.50
N ASP A 109 -12.92 8.52 -16.52
CA ASP A 109 -12.71 7.11 -16.85
C ASP A 109 -11.66 6.45 -15.94
N LEU A 110 -12.16 5.67 -14.98
CA LEU A 110 -11.34 4.98 -13.99
C LEU A 110 -10.64 3.73 -14.55
N ASP A 111 -11.11 3.17 -15.66
CA ASP A 111 -10.52 1.99 -16.27
C ASP A 111 -9.20 2.36 -16.97
N VAL A 112 -9.14 3.52 -17.62
CA VAL A 112 -7.90 4.08 -18.16
C VAL A 112 -6.94 4.47 -17.03
N LEU A 113 -7.44 5.14 -15.98
CA LEU A 113 -6.62 5.50 -14.82
C LEU A 113 -6.00 4.27 -14.14
N LYS A 114 -6.77 3.19 -14.00
CA LYS A 114 -6.27 1.90 -13.48
C LYS A 114 -5.11 1.37 -14.32
N THR A 115 -5.23 1.41 -15.65
CA THR A 115 -4.21 0.90 -16.57
C THR A 115 -2.92 1.70 -16.45
N HIS A 116 -3.00 3.03 -16.41
CA HIS A 116 -1.82 3.89 -16.23
C HIS A 116 -1.16 3.69 -14.87
N ILE A 117 -1.93 3.47 -13.79
CA ILE A 117 -1.36 3.15 -12.47
C ILE A 117 -0.64 1.80 -12.49
N LEU A 118 -1.22 0.78 -13.12
CA LEU A 118 -0.59 -0.53 -13.23
C LEU A 118 0.74 -0.44 -13.98
N GLU A 119 0.77 0.30 -15.09
CA GLU A 119 1.97 0.55 -15.88
C GLU A 119 3.03 1.33 -15.08
N ALA A 120 2.63 2.44 -14.46
CA ALA A 120 3.53 3.29 -13.70
C ALA A 120 4.20 2.58 -12.52
N LEU A 121 3.45 1.72 -11.82
CA LEU A 121 3.96 0.94 -10.70
C LEU A 121 4.58 -0.40 -11.14
N LYS A 122 4.57 -0.69 -12.45
CA LYS A 122 5.03 -1.96 -13.04
C LYS A 122 4.40 -3.17 -12.33
N LEU A 123 3.10 -3.09 -12.08
CA LEU A 123 2.32 -4.12 -11.41
C LEU A 123 1.57 -4.96 -12.44
N GLU A 124 1.60 -6.27 -12.24
CA GLU A 124 0.73 -7.18 -12.97
C GLU A 124 -0.74 -6.83 -12.69
N PRO A 125 -1.65 -6.95 -13.68
CA PRO A 125 -3.06 -6.62 -13.50
C PRO A 125 -3.73 -7.54 -12.47
N SER A 126 -3.24 -8.77 -12.37
CA SER A 126 -3.76 -9.80 -11.47
C SER A 126 -2.64 -10.65 -10.88
N PHE A 127 -2.89 -11.17 -9.69
CA PHE A 127 -2.03 -12.10 -9.00
C PHE A 127 -2.83 -13.33 -8.57
N VAL A 128 -2.14 -14.45 -8.38
CA VAL A 128 -2.75 -15.70 -7.89
C VAL A 128 -2.44 -15.81 -6.40
N ASP A 129 -3.48 -15.89 -5.58
CA ASP A 129 -3.33 -16.16 -4.15
C ASP A 129 -2.77 -17.57 -3.92
N PRO A 130 -2.19 -17.87 -2.74
CA PRO A 130 -1.81 -19.23 -2.34
C PRO A 130 -2.96 -20.24 -2.41
N ARG A 131 -4.21 -19.75 -2.44
CA ARG A 131 -5.44 -20.54 -2.59
C ARG A 131 -5.85 -20.77 -4.05
N GLY A 132 -5.01 -20.42 -5.02
CA GLY A 132 -5.27 -20.54 -6.46
C GLY A 132 -6.27 -19.53 -7.02
N GLN A 133 -6.71 -18.54 -6.23
CA GLN A 133 -7.70 -17.57 -6.67
C GLN A 133 -7.03 -16.39 -7.38
N LYS A 134 -7.47 -16.06 -8.59
CA LYS A 134 -7.00 -14.90 -9.35
C LYS A 134 -7.66 -13.63 -8.80
N LYS A 135 -6.84 -12.71 -8.29
CA LYS A 135 -7.29 -11.41 -7.76
C LYS A 135 -6.60 -10.28 -8.49
N GLN A 136 -7.25 -9.12 -8.53
CA GLN A 136 -6.68 -7.93 -9.16
C GLN A 136 -5.78 -7.19 -8.16
N ASN A 137 -4.65 -6.67 -8.65
CA ASN A 137 -3.79 -5.80 -7.84
C ASN A 137 -4.43 -4.44 -7.58
N VAL A 138 -5.19 -3.97 -8.57
CA VAL A 138 -5.91 -2.69 -8.53
C VAL A 138 -7.39 -2.94 -8.83
N VAL A 139 -8.24 -2.57 -7.88
CA VAL A 139 -9.69 -2.72 -7.94
C VAL A 139 -10.34 -1.35 -7.93
N ILE A 140 -11.32 -1.15 -8.79
CA ILE A 140 -12.10 0.09 -8.86
C ILE A 140 -13.35 -0.08 -8.00
N ASN A 141 -13.57 0.85 -7.08
CA ASN A 141 -14.85 1.00 -6.40
C ASN A 141 -15.71 2.01 -7.17
N ARG A 142 -16.59 1.52 -8.05
CA ARG A 142 -17.46 2.36 -8.89
C ARG A 142 -18.53 3.13 -8.11
N LEU A 143 -18.89 2.68 -6.90
CA LEU A 143 -19.87 3.40 -6.07
C LEU A 143 -19.31 4.72 -5.54
N THR A 144 -18.02 4.75 -5.21
CA THR A 144 -17.38 5.93 -4.60
C THR A 144 -16.34 6.59 -5.49
N ASN A 145 -16.12 6.04 -6.69
CA ASN A 145 -15.08 6.43 -7.66
C ASN A 145 -13.69 6.51 -7.01
N GLN A 146 -13.29 5.42 -6.37
CA GLN A 146 -12.00 5.29 -5.69
C GLN A 146 -11.25 4.08 -6.23
N LEU A 147 -9.92 4.20 -6.28
CA LEU A 147 -9.02 3.13 -6.66
C LEU A 147 -8.43 2.48 -5.42
N ILE A 148 -8.54 1.16 -5.34
CA ILE A 148 -8.06 0.33 -4.25
C ILE A 148 -6.89 -0.49 -4.76
N ILE A 149 -5.70 -0.15 -4.31
CA ILE A 149 -4.43 -0.76 -4.71
C ILE A 149 -3.94 -1.65 -3.56
N ARG A 150 -3.51 -2.86 -3.88
CA ARG A 150 -2.96 -3.80 -2.91
C ARG A 150 -1.54 -3.40 -2.49
N GLY A 151 -1.23 -3.53 -1.20
CA GLY A 151 0.10 -3.33 -0.64
C GLY A 151 0.36 -1.89 -0.14
N TRP A 152 1.55 -1.70 0.43
CA TRP A 152 2.07 -0.37 0.79
C TRP A 152 2.64 0.31 -0.44
N ARG A 153 1.82 1.10 -1.13
CA ARG A 153 2.18 1.79 -2.38
C ARG A 153 1.86 3.28 -2.33
N GLY A 154 1.58 3.83 -1.14
CA GLY A 154 1.13 5.22 -1.03
C GLY A 154 2.18 6.24 -1.45
N ALA A 155 3.45 5.99 -1.11
CA ALA A 155 4.56 6.85 -1.56
C ALA A 155 4.68 6.85 -3.10
N GLU A 156 4.65 5.66 -3.70
CA GLU A 156 4.73 5.44 -5.15
C GLU A 156 3.60 6.16 -5.89
N VAL A 157 2.35 5.94 -5.47
CA VAL A 157 1.17 6.54 -6.09
C VAL A 157 1.17 8.06 -5.91
N LYS A 158 1.59 8.55 -4.74
CA LYS A 158 1.65 10.00 -4.50
C LYS A 158 2.66 10.67 -5.43
N GLU A 159 3.84 10.07 -5.59
CA GLU A 159 4.89 10.62 -6.43
C GLU A 159 4.49 10.59 -7.91
N TRP A 160 3.91 9.48 -8.37
CA TRP A 160 3.35 9.39 -9.71
C TRP A 160 2.30 10.49 -9.97
N CYS A 161 1.36 10.71 -9.05
CA CYS A 161 0.37 11.78 -9.19
C CYS A 161 1.01 13.17 -9.25
N ARG A 162 2.07 13.39 -8.45
CA ARG A 162 2.82 14.66 -8.43
C ARG A 162 3.48 14.92 -9.78
N LEU A 163 4.12 13.89 -10.36
CA LEU A 163 4.80 13.96 -11.65
C LEU A 163 3.83 14.12 -12.82
N ALA A 164 2.68 13.48 -12.76
CA ALA A 164 1.61 13.62 -13.75
C ALA A 164 0.91 14.98 -13.70
N GLY A 165 1.15 15.79 -12.65
CA GLY A 165 0.62 17.15 -12.54
C GLY A 165 -0.77 17.28 -11.90
N PHE A 166 -1.19 16.30 -11.07
CA PHE A 166 -2.49 16.32 -10.38
C PHE A 166 -2.52 17.09 -9.04
#